data_AF-A0A2V7P847-F1
#
_entry.id   AF-A0A2V7P847-F1
#
_cell.length_a   1.000
_cell.length_b   1.000
_cell.length_c   1.000
_cell.angle_alpha   90.00
_cell.angle_beta   90.00
_cell.angle_gamma   90.00
#
_symmetry.space_group_name_H-M   'P 1'
#
loop_
_entity.id
_entity.type
_entity.pdbx_description
1 polymer ?
#
loop_
_entity_poly.entity_id
_entity_poly.type
_entity_poly.pdbx_seq_one_letter_code
_entity_poly.pdbx_strand_id
1 'polypeptide(L)'
;MLVSSLSSAATDFAVSSAPVPSVRAGSAAVVTGAILLIVALVAAMSVDVVKTGFGIKGDEASYVAMALSLAYDHDLSYERRDLERFFGLYRAGPDGIFLKRGAQWHVRLRSSPPYIQVSRGPDPRSDRL
;
A
#
# COMPACT_ATOMS: atom_id res chain seq x y z
N MET A 1 23.18 58.52 45.52
CA MET A 1 22.50 58.77 44.22
C MET A 1 23.10 57.81 43.21
N LEU A 2 22.25 56.97 42.60
CA LEU A 2 22.41 56.33 41.29
C LEU A 2 23.75 55.64 40.95
N VAL A 3 23.74 54.31 40.86
CA VAL A 3 23.58 53.57 39.58
C VAL A 3 23.66 52.07 39.88
N SER A 4 22.63 51.39 39.41
CA SER A 4 22.47 49.95 39.36
C SER A 4 23.44 49.28 38.39
N SER A 5 23.61 47.97 38.61
CA SER A 5 23.68 46.95 37.56
C SER A 5 25.05 46.56 36.98
N LEU A 6 25.18 45.23 36.85
CA LEU A 6 26.15 44.45 36.06
C LEU A 6 27.43 43.99 36.78
N SER A 7 27.31 42.91 37.57
CA SER A 7 28.34 41.85 37.55
C SER A 7 27.80 40.55 38.14
N SER A 8 27.41 39.65 37.23
CA SER A 8 27.67 38.20 37.27
C SER A 8 26.54 37.45 36.57
N ALA A 9 26.40 37.73 35.28
CA ALA A 9 25.87 36.76 34.36
C ALA A 9 26.86 35.59 34.31
N ALA A 10 26.59 34.49 35.03
CA ALA A 10 27.00 33.12 34.68
C ALA A 10 26.89 32.16 35.87
N THR A 11 25.68 31.84 36.35
CA THR A 11 25.54 30.53 37.03
C THR A 11 24.18 29.87 37.00
N ASP A 12 23.06 30.58 36.85
CA ASP A 12 21.77 29.94 37.15
C ASP A 12 20.89 29.62 35.93
N PHE A 13 21.49 29.24 34.80
CA PHE A 13 20.81 28.34 33.87
C PHE A 13 20.96 26.91 34.37
N ALA A 14 20.43 26.65 35.57
CA ALA A 14 20.08 25.30 35.94
C ALA A 14 18.97 24.87 34.97
N VAL A 15 19.36 24.22 33.87
CA VAL A 15 18.45 23.37 33.11
C VAL A 15 17.86 22.44 34.15
N SER A 16 16.62 22.72 34.57
CA SER A 16 15.84 21.79 35.34
C SER A 16 15.66 20.58 34.44
N SER A 17 16.55 19.60 34.60
CA SER A 17 16.39 18.30 34.01
C SER A 17 15.21 17.67 34.73
N ALA A 18 13.99 18.04 34.31
CA ALA A 18 12.79 17.35 34.71
C ALA A 18 13.09 15.86 34.50
N PRO A 19 12.97 15.02 35.53
CA PRO A 19 13.26 13.62 35.40
C PRO A 19 12.39 13.10 34.26
N VAL A 20 13.03 12.63 33.18
CA VAL A 20 12.32 11.97 32.09
C VAL A 20 11.63 10.79 32.76
N PRO A 21 10.28 10.70 32.77
CA PRO A 21 9.60 9.65 33.50
C PRO A 21 10.03 8.31 32.88
N SER A 22 10.93 7.60 33.57
CA SER A 22 11.28 6.24 33.20
C SER A 22 10.13 5.37 33.67
N VAL A 23 9.16 5.13 32.78
CA VAL A 23 8.07 4.21 33.04
C VAL A 23 8.66 2.80 33.06
N ARG A 24 9.20 2.39 34.21
CA ARG A 24 9.54 0.99 34.45
C ARG A 24 8.22 0.28 34.73
N ALA A 25 7.67 -0.32 33.68
CA ALA A 25 6.56 -1.25 33.84
C ALA A 25 7.01 -2.37 34.81
N GLY A 26 6.27 -2.58 35.89
CA GLY A 26 6.52 -3.72 36.76
C GLY A 26 6.39 -5.03 35.98
N SER A 27 7.08 -6.10 36.39
CA SER A 27 7.11 -7.37 35.65
C SER A 27 5.71 -7.92 35.33
N ALA A 28 4.74 -7.70 36.22
CA ALA A 28 3.34 -8.04 35.96
C ALA A 28 2.74 -7.25 34.78
N ALA A 29 2.97 -5.93 34.71
CA ALA A 29 2.50 -5.10 33.61
C ALA A 29 3.17 -5.47 32.28
N VAL A 30 4.45 -5.85 32.29
CA VAL A 30 5.16 -6.36 31.11
C VAL A 30 4.55 -7.69 30.64
N VAL A 31 4.28 -8.61 31.56
CA VAL A 31 3.66 -9.91 31.24
C VAL A 31 2.24 -9.71 30.69
N THR A 32 1.42 -8.86 31.32
CA THR A 32 0.08 -8.54 30.82
C THR A 32 0.14 -7.88 29.45
N GLY A 33 1.07 -6.94 29.24
CA GLY A 33 1.28 -6.30 27.94
C GLY A 33 1.69 -7.29 26.85
N ALA A 34 2.60 -8.22 27.17
CA ALA A 34 3.01 -9.27 26.25
C ALA A 34 1.86 -10.21 25.88
N ILE A 35 1.02 -10.59 26.85
CA ILE A 35 -0.16 -11.43 26.60
C ILE A 35 -1.14 -10.69 25.69
N LEU A 36 -1.47 -9.43 25.99
CA LEU A 36 -2.37 -8.62 25.15
C LEU A 36 -1.82 -8.43 23.73
N LEU A 37 -0.50 -8.23 23.60
CA LEU A 37 0.14 -8.14 22.30
C LEU A 37 0.02 -9.45 21.52
N ILE A 38 0.29 -10.59 22.15
CA ILE A 38 0.15 -11.90 21.50
C ILE A 38 -1.30 -12.13 21.07
N VAL A 39 -2.28 -11.82 21.94
CA VAL A 39 -3.70 -11.92 21.60
C VAL A 39 -4.05 -11.01 20.42
N ALA A 40 -3.56 -9.77 20.39
CA ALA A 40 -3.79 -8.83 19.30
C ALA A 40 -3.16 -9.31 17.98
N LEU A 41 -1.96 -9.90 18.02
CA LEU A 41 -1.28 -10.45 16.85
C LEU A 41 -2.01 -11.70 16.31
N VAL A 42 -2.44 -12.59 17.20
CA VAL A 42 -3.24 -13.76 16.81
C VAL A 42 -4.57 -13.32 16.21
N ALA A 43 -5.23 -12.32 16.80
CA ALA A 43 -6.44 -11.72 16.25
C ALA A 43 -6.17 -11.12 14.86
N ALA A 44 -5.09 -10.36 14.68
CA ALA A 44 -4.70 -9.78 13.41
C ALA A 44 -4.43 -10.84 12.31
N MET A 45 -3.77 -11.95 12.65
CA MET A 45 -3.56 -13.07 11.71
C MET A 45 -4.86 -13.81 11.37
N SER A 46 -5.89 -13.70 12.21
CA SER A 46 -7.20 -14.33 11.98
C SER A 46 -8.14 -13.48 11.12
N VAL A 47 -7.79 -12.21 10.88
CA VAL A 47 -8.56 -11.31 10.03
C VAL A 47 -8.28 -11.66 8.56
N ASP A 48 -9.25 -12.30 7.93
CA ASP A 48 -9.26 -12.51 6.49
C ASP A 48 -9.62 -11.18 5.80
N VAL A 49 -8.60 -10.40 5.45
CA VAL A 49 -8.73 -9.06 4.82
C VAL A 49 -9.63 -9.10 3.59
N VAL A 50 -9.65 -10.22 2.85
CA VAL A 50 -10.52 -10.42 1.68
C VAL A 50 -11.99 -10.50 2.09
N LYS A 51 -12.31 -11.10 3.24
CA LYS A 51 -13.68 -11.22 3.77
C LYS A 51 -14.12 -10.07 4.66
N THR A 52 -13.19 -9.38 5.33
CA THR A 52 -13.49 -8.34 6.32
C THR A 52 -13.23 -6.92 5.81
N GLY A 53 -12.44 -6.78 4.73
CA GLY A 53 -12.24 -5.51 4.06
C GLY A 53 -13.51 -5.09 3.32
N PHE A 54 -14.02 -3.89 3.63
CA PHE A 54 -15.03 -3.23 2.80
C PHE A 54 -14.51 -3.23 1.37
N GLY A 55 -15.24 -3.89 0.46
CA GLY A 55 -14.76 -4.31 -0.86
C GLY A 55 -13.78 -3.38 -1.57
N ILE A 56 -12.81 -4.00 -2.25
CA ILE A 56 -11.72 -3.31 -2.95
C ILE A 56 -12.27 -2.45 -4.09
N LYS A 57 -11.83 -1.19 -4.18
CA LYS A 57 -12.35 -0.19 -5.13
C LYS A 57 -11.28 0.37 -6.05
N GLY A 58 -11.69 0.76 -7.25
CA GLY A 58 -10.92 1.57 -8.18
C GLY A 58 -9.58 0.94 -8.58
N ASP A 59 -8.49 1.63 -8.25
CA ASP A 59 -7.13 1.25 -8.61
C ASP A 59 -6.67 -0.01 -7.86
N GLU A 60 -7.05 -0.20 -6.60
CA GLU A 60 -6.76 -1.42 -5.85
C GLU A 60 -7.32 -2.67 -6.55
N ALA A 61 -8.55 -2.58 -7.05
CA ALA A 61 -9.20 -3.68 -7.76
C ALA A 61 -8.45 -3.98 -9.08
N SER A 62 -7.93 -2.93 -9.72
CA SER A 62 -7.12 -3.04 -10.93
C SER A 62 -5.78 -3.72 -10.67
N TYR A 63 -5.13 -3.43 -9.54
CA TYR A 63 -3.88 -4.10 -9.15
C TYR A 63 -4.09 -5.56 -8.80
N VAL A 64 -5.18 -5.88 -8.09
CA VAL A 64 -5.52 -7.27 -7.78
C VAL A 64 -5.82 -8.05 -9.06
N ALA A 65 -6.60 -7.48 -9.98
CA ALA A 65 -6.86 -8.08 -11.29
C ALA A 65 -5.56 -8.33 -12.06
N MET A 66 -4.65 -7.35 -12.10
CA MET A 66 -3.35 -7.49 -12.75
C MET A 66 -2.48 -8.58 -12.10
N ALA A 67 -2.51 -8.68 -10.76
CA ALA A 67 -1.81 -9.72 -10.03
C ALA A 67 -2.38 -11.10 -10.32
N LEU A 68 -3.71 -11.22 -10.50
CA LEU A 68 -4.36 -12.47 -10.91
C LEU A 68 -3.95 -12.88 -12.33
N SER A 69 -3.97 -11.97 -13.31
CA SER A 69 -3.49 -12.27 -14.68
C SER A 69 -2.02 -12.72 -14.65
N LEU A 70 -1.18 -12.05 -13.85
CA LEU A 70 0.24 -12.43 -13.73
C LEU A 70 0.43 -13.79 -13.05
N ALA A 71 -0.30 -14.06 -11.98
CA ALA A 71 -0.14 -15.28 -11.19
C ALA A 71 -0.64 -16.54 -11.91
N TYR A 72 -1.67 -16.41 -12.75
CA TYR A 72 -2.31 -17.55 -13.41
C TYR A 72 -1.99 -17.66 -14.91
N ASP A 73 -1.84 -16.53 -15.61
CA ASP A 73 -1.67 -16.51 -17.08
C ASP A 73 -0.29 -15.98 -17.50
N HIS A 74 0.53 -15.53 -16.55
CA HIS A 74 1.90 -15.06 -16.75
C HIS A 74 1.99 -13.87 -17.72
N ASP A 75 0.89 -13.14 -17.88
CA ASP A 75 0.83 -11.90 -18.64
C ASP A 75 0.08 -10.82 -17.84
N LEU A 76 -0.02 -9.62 -18.41
CA LEU A 76 -0.75 -8.50 -17.82
C LEU A 76 -2.03 -8.20 -18.62
N SER A 77 -2.50 -9.16 -19.43
CA SER A 77 -3.71 -9.00 -20.24
C SER A 77 -4.92 -9.28 -19.36
N TYR A 78 -5.78 -8.29 -19.18
CA TYR A 78 -7.03 -8.52 -18.46
C TYR A 78 -8.03 -9.28 -19.33
N GLU A 79 -8.45 -10.45 -18.87
CA GLU A 79 -9.46 -11.29 -19.53
C GLU A 79 -10.70 -11.47 -18.66
N ARG A 80 -11.82 -11.90 -19.26
CA ARG A 80 -13.04 -12.22 -18.49
C ARG A 80 -12.81 -13.26 -17.38
N ARG A 81 -11.83 -14.14 -17.57
CA ARG A 81 -11.44 -15.17 -16.58
C ARG A 81 -10.89 -14.54 -15.30
N ASP A 82 -10.21 -13.41 -15.40
CA ASP A 82 -9.70 -12.68 -14.24
C ASP A 82 -10.82 -12.12 -13.39
N LEU A 83 -11.92 -11.68 -14.03
CA LEU A 83 -13.13 -11.28 -13.32
C LEU A 83 -13.76 -12.44 -12.55
N GLU A 84 -13.79 -13.64 -13.14
CA GLU A 84 -14.31 -14.85 -12.47
C GLU A 84 -13.44 -15.24 -11.27
N ARG A 85 -12.11 -15.15 -11.40
CA ARG A 85 -11.16 -15.36 -10.29
C ARG A 85 -11.33 -14.33 -9.20
N PHE A 86 -11.47 -13.05 -9.57
CA PHE A 86 -11.71 -11.96 -8.63
C PHE A 86 -13.00 -12.20 -7.83
N PHE A 87 -14.08 -12.59 -8.53
CA PHE A 87 -15.36 -12.90 -7.90
C PHE A 87 -15.26 -14.13 -6.98
N GLY A 88 -14.45 -15.13 -7.35
CA GLY A 88 -14.15 -16.28 -6.49
C GLY A 88 -13.44 -15.88 -5.18
N LEU A 89 -12.55 -14.88 -5.22
CA LEU A 89 -11.81 -14.40 -4.06
C LEU A 89 -12.69 -13.55 -3.13
N TYR A 90 -13.30 -12.49 -3.67
CA TYR A 90 -14.00 -11.47 -2.88
C TYR A 90 -15.50 -11.72 -2.72
N ARG A 91 -16.06 -12.71 -3.44
CA ARG A 91 -17.52 -12.97 -3.55
C ARG A 91 -18.34 -11.75 -4.00
N ALA A 92 -17.66 -10.76 -4.56
CA ALA A 92 -18.20 -9.52 -5.07
C ALA A 92 -17.39 -9.11 -6.31
N GLY A 93 -18.03 -8.35 -7.20
CA GLY A 93 -17.35 -7.80 -8.38
C GLY A 93 -16.41 -6.64 -7.99
N PRO A 94 -15.38 -6.37 -8.80
CA PRO A 94 -14.53 -5.20 -8.61
C PRO A 94 -15.34 -3.93 -8.87
N ASP A 95 -15.36 -3.03 -7.88
CA ASP A 95 -16.02 -1.73 -8.03
C ASP A 95 -15.05 -0.70 -8.64
N GLY A 96 -15.52 0.08 -9.62
CA GLY A 96 -14.76 1.21 -10.16
C GLY A 96 -13.71 0.86 -11.22
N ILE A 97 -13.69 -0.37 -11.74
CA ILE A 97 -12.89 -0.73 -12.92
C ILE A 97 -13.66 -0.33 -14.20
N PHE A 98 -13.00 0.43 -15.07
CA PHE A 98 -13.47 0.73 -16.41
C PHE A 98 -12.70 -0.09 -17.44
N LEU A 99 -13.39 -1.01 -18.11
CA LEU A 99 -12.79 -1.88 -19.11
C LEU A 99 -12.71 -1.18 -20.47
N LYS A 100 -11.56 -1.30 -21.12
CA LYS A 100 -11.28 -0.73 -22.43
C LYS A 100 -10.61 -1.80 -23.26
N ARG A 101 -11.35 -2.30 -24.27
CA ARG A 101 -10.86 -3.33 -25.20
C ARG A 101 -9.38 -3.19 -25.51
N GLY A 102 -8.73 -4.35 -25.47
CA GLY A 102 -7.34 -4.53 -25.83
C GLY A 102 -7.01 -3.84 -27.16
N ALA A 103 -5.78 -3.36 -27.25
CA ALA A 103 -5.22 -2.84 -28.49
C ALA A 103 -3.82 -3.36 -28.68
N GLN A 104 -3.47 -3.73 -29.90
CA GLN A 104 -2.15 -4.25 -30.21
C GLN A 104 -1.20 -3.09 -30.53
N TRP A 105 -0.14 -2.99 -29.75
CA TRP A 105 0.93 -2.02 -29.97
C TRP A 105 2.06 -2.65 -30.77
N HIS A 106 2.40 -2.01 -31.87
CA HIS A 106 3.52 -2.41 -32.71
C HIS A 106 4.60 -1.35 -32.59
N VAL A 107 5.72 -1.72 -31.98
CA VAL A 107 6.92 -0.89 -31.88
C VAL A 107 7.90 -1.39 -32.92
N ARG A 108 8.25 -0.54 -33.88
CA ARG A 108 9.28 -0.83 -34.88
C ARG A 108 10.48 0.06 -34.65
N LEU A 109 11.64 -0.55 -34.51
CA LEU A 109 12.91 0.14 -34.55
C LEU A 109 13.32 0.35 -36.02
N ARG A 110 13.70 1.57 -36.37
CA ARG A 110 14.19 1.95 -37.70
C ARG A 110 15.64 2.39 -37.59
N SER A 111 16.42 2.16 -38.65
CA SER A 111 17.80 2.65 -38.79
C SER A 111 17.86 4.13 -39.18
N SER A 112 16.73 4.74 -39.54
CA SER A 112 16.60 6.15 -39.91
C SER A 112 15.56 6.86 -39.03
N PRO A 113 15.71 8.17 -38.78
CA PRO A 113 14.73 8.93 -38.02
C PRO A 113 13.35 8.97 -38.73
N PRO A 114 12.22 8.87 -37.97
CA PRO A 114 12.14 8.58 -36.54
C PRO A 114 12.50 7.11 -36.23
N TYR A 115 13.46 6.93 -35.31
CA TYR A 115 14.04 5.61 -34.97
C TYR A 115 13.04 4.67 -34.30
N ILE A 116 12.01 5.22 -33.66
CA ILE A 116 10.95 4.44 -33.01
C ILE A 116 9.63 4.81 -33.68
N GLN A 117 9.00 3.84 -34.31
CA GLN A 117 7.65 3.98 -34.82
C GLN A 117 6.71 3.14 -33.97
N VAL A 118 5.78 3.81 -33.29
CA VAL A 118 4.71 3.17 -32.52
C VAL A 118 3.43 3.27 -33.35
N SER A 119 2.85 2.12 -33.69
CA SER A 119 1.53 2.06 -34.36
C SER A 119 0.57 1.20 -33.54
N ARG A 120 -0.70 1.61 -33.52
CA ARG A 120 -1.77 0.94 -32.77
C ARG A 120 -2.71 0.26 -33.75
N GLY A 121 -2.92 -1.04 -33.57
CA GLY A 121 -3.91 -1.84 -34.30
C GLY A 121 -5.05 -2.30 -33.39
N PRO A 122 -6.22 -2.65 -33.95
CA PRO A 122 -7.25 -3.37 -33.22
C PRO A 122 -6.70 -4.72 -32.75
N ASP A 123 -7.01 -5.11 -31.52
CA ASP A 123 -6.62 -6.43 -31.01
C ASP A 123 -7.44 -7.52 -31.74
N PRO A 124 -6.80 -8.54 -32.34
CA PRO A 124 -7.52 -9.66 -32.95
C PRO A 124 -8.26 -10.53 -31.93
N ARG A 125 -7.92 -10.43 -30.64
CA ARG A 125 -8.53 -11.18 -29.55
C ARG A 125 -9.70 -10.40 -28.94
N SER A 126 -10.89 -11.00 -28.98
CA SER A 126 -12.13 -10.38 -28.49
C SER A 126 -12.39 -10.59 -27.00
N ASP A 127 -11.62 -11.48 -26.37
CA ASP A 127 -11.66 -11.83 -24.95
C ASP A 127 -10.83 -10.88 -24.06
N ARG A 128 -10.02 -10.02 -24.68
CA ARG A 128 -9.16 -9.03 -23.99
C ARG A 128 -9.87 -7.70 -23.80
N LEU A 129 -9.89 -7.24 -22.55
CA LEU A 129 -10.75 -6.15 -22.07
C LEU A 129 -9.98 -4.95 -21.50
#